data_AF-A0A6P7GZQ3-F1
#
_entry.id   AF-A0A6P7GZQ3-F1
#
_cell.length_a   1.000
_cell.length_b   1.000
_cell.length_c   1.000
_cell.angle_alpha   90.00
_cell.angle_beta   90.00
_cell.angle_gamma   90.00
#
_symmetry.space_group_name_H-M   'P 1'
#
loop_
_entity.id
_entity.type
_entity.pdbx_description
1 polymer ?
#
loop_
_entity_poly.entity_id
_entity_poly.type
_entity_poly.pdbx_seq_one_letter_code
_entity_poly.pdbx_strand_id
1 'polypeptide(L)'
;MSKFVVLLACLAVVGYASALECYFCDDCQGSPSSWPKRACGTVQPAAGMEWACSRIDYKSRATYKDAVDRGCAAVPKVNGKLNFNCPTTKGEPKSCAACQQDLCNSAPSIQFSFVALASVVLAVIVPKLL
;
A
#
# COMPACT_ATOMS: atom_id res chain seq x y z
N MET A 1 -15.34 5.06 38.09
CA MET A 1 -15.92 5.65 36.87
C MET A 1 -14.96 6.60 36.13
N SER A 2 -13.90 7.13 36.79
CA SER A 2 -12.89 8.00 36.17
C SER A 2 -11.92 7.31 35.18
N LYS A 3 -11.80 5.98 35.23
CA LYS A 3 -10.85 5.22 34.38
C LYS A 3 -11.33 5.02 32.93
N PHE A 4 -12.63 5.16 32.67
CA PHE A 4 -13.20 5.01 31.32
C PHE A 4 -13.07 6.28 30.46
N VAL A 5 -12.99 7.45 31.10
CA VAL A 5 -12.91 8.75 30.39
C VAL A 5 -11.55 8.94 29.70
N VAL A 6 -10.48 8.39 30.30
CA VAL A 6 -9.12 8.44 29.71
C VAL A 6 -9.00 7.55 28.47
N LEU A 7 -9.71 6.42 28.45
CA LEU A 7 -9.73 5.50 27.29
C LEU A 7 -10.43 6.10 26.06
N LEU A 8 -11.49 6.89 26.27
CA LEU A 8 -12.19 7.61 25.21
C LEU A 8 -11.37 8.78 24.65
N ALA A 9 -10.54 9.43 25.46
CA ALA A 9 -9.67 10.52 25.02
C ALA A 9 -8.53 10.03 24.10
N CYS A 10 -7.99 8.83 24.31
CA CYS A 10 -6.97 8.24 23.43
C CYS A 10 -7.54 7.79 22.06
N LEU A 11 -8.84 7.46 21.98
CA LEU A 11 -9.50 7.08 20.73
C LEU A 11 -9.89 8.29 19.86
N ALA A 12 -10.06 9.47 20.46
CA ALA A 12 -10.47 10.68 19.75
C ALA A 12 -9.35 11.32 18.90
N VAL A 13 -8.08 10.94 19.10
CA VAL A 13 -6.92 11.50 18.37
C VAL A 13 -6.62 10.74 17.06
N VAL A 14 -7.29 9.61 16.80
CA VAL A 14 -7.03 8.78 15.59
C VAL A 14 -7.93 9.19 14.40
N GLY A 15 -8.51 10.41 14.44
CA GLY A 15 -9.37 10.94 13.38
C GLY A 15 -8.65 11.51 12.16
N TYR A 16 -7.32 11.57 12.17
CA TYR A 16 -6.56 11.83 10.95
C TYR A 16 -6.46 10.53 10.16
N ALA A 17 -7.39 10.34 9.21
CA ALA A 17 -7.16 9.45 8.10
C ALA A 17 -5.88 9.92 7.40
N SER A 18 -4.75 9.38 7.80
CA SER A 18 -3.47 9.66 7.15
C SER A 18 -3.62 9.28 5.69
N ALA A 19 -3.44 10.26 4.81
CA ALA A 19 -3.40 10.05 3.38
C ALA A 19 -2.27 9.07 3.09
N LEU A 20 -2.61 7.89 2.54
CA LEU A 20 -1.66 6.79 2.25
C LEU A 20 -0.42 7.33 1.53
N GLU A 21 0.77 7.15 2.07
CA GLU A 21 2.00 7.60 1.42
C GLU A 21 2.58 6.50 0.53
N CYS A 22 3.00 6.83 -0.70
CA CYS A 22 3.61 5.88 -1.63
C CYS A 22 4.87 6.45 -2.29
N TYR A 23 5.75 5.56 -2.77
CA TYR A 23 6.85 5.94 -3.65
C TYR A 23 6.35 6.21 -5.07
N PHE A 24 6.95 7.21 -5.72
CA PHE A 24 6.62 7.66 -7.07
C PHE A 24 7.86 7.73 -7.96
N CYS A 25 7.85 6.97 -9.04
CA CYS A 25 8.85 7.06 -10.11
C CYS A 25 8.34 6.38 -11.38
N ASP A 26 8.82 6.89 -12.51
CA ASP A 26 8.71 6.25 -13.82
C ASP A 26 10.05 5.60 -14.15
N ASP A 27 10.04 4.36 -14.62
CA ASP A 27 11.26 3.56 -14.84
C ASP A 27 12.22 3.63 -13.64
N CYS A 28 11.71 3.25 -12.48
CA CYS A 28 12.37 3.29 -11.19
C CYS A 28 13.67 2.46 -11.21
N GLN A 29 14.80 3.15 -11.34
CA GLN A 29 16.14 2.60 -11.13
C GLN A 29 16.66 2.97 -9.72
N GLY A 30 17.64 2.21 -9.22
CA GLY A 30 18.32 2.53 -7.95
C GLY A 30 17.58 2.09 -6.68
N SER A 31 17.98 2.67 -5.53
CA SER A 31 17.47 2.27 -4.21
C SER A 31 16.18 2.99 -3.81
N PRO A 32 15.28 2.35 -3.04
CA PRO A 32 14.02 2.97 -2.59
C PRO A 32 14.17 4.31 -1.87
N SER A 33 15.29 4.50 -1.16
CA SER A 33 15.62 5.75 -0.47
C SER A 33 15.73 6.97 -1.39
N SER A 34 15.96 6.76 -2.69
CA SER A 34 16.11 7.82 -3.69
C SER A 34 14.80 8.19 -4.38
N TRP A 35 13.75 7.39 -4.22
CA TRP A 35 12.48 7.61 -4.91
C TRP A 35 11.64 8.66 -4.16
N PRO A 36 11.06 9.64 -4.88
CA PRO A 36 10.13 10.59 -4.30
C PRO A 36 8.96 9.90 -3.57
N LYS A 37 8.55 10.46 -2.43
CA LYS A 37 7.37 10.02 -1.67
C LYS A 37 6.25 11.04 -1.85
N ARG A 38 5.01 10.58 -1.99
CA ARG A 38 3.84 11.47 -2.02
C ARG A 38 2.64 10.80 -1.36
N ALA A 39 1.81 11.59 -0.72
CA ALA A 39 0.52 11.17 -0.21
C ALA A 39 -0.48 10.94 -1.36
N CYS A 40 -1.23 9.84 -1.30
CA CYS A 40 -2.37 9.54 -2.15
C CYS A 40 -3.64 10.20 -1.61
N GLY A 41 -4.60 10.50 -2.49
CA GLY A 41 -5.96 10.80 -2.04
C GLY A 41 -6.18 12.21 -1.53
N THR A 42 -5.56 13.19 -2.18
CA THR A 42 -6.05 14.58 -2.14
C THR A 42 -7.52 14.70 -2.59
N VAL A 43 -8.03 13.70 -3.32
CA VAL A 43 -9.43 13.55 -3.70
C VAL A 43 -9.92 12.16 -3.30
N GLN A 44 -11.13 12.06 -2.77
CA GLN A 44 -11.78 10.79 -2.45
C GLN A 44 -11.94 9.96 -3.75
N PRO A 45 -11.57 8.66 -3.77
CA PRO A 45 -11.76 7.85 -4.95
C PRO A 45 -13.26 7.56 -5.16
N ALA A 46 -13.64 7.17 -6.38
CA ALA A 46 -15.04 6.86 -6.70
C ALA A 46 -15.60 5.75 -5.79
N ALA A 47 -16.93 5.67 -5.66
CA ALA A 47 -17.57 4.63 -4.85
C ALA A 47 -17.12 3.23 -5.29
N GLY A 48 -16.70 2.40 -4.32
CA GLY A 48 -16.17 1.05 -4.57
C GLY A 48 -14.68 0.99 -4.93
N MET A 49 -14.00 2.14 -4.95
CA MET A 49 -12.55 2.24 -5.18
C MET A 49 -11.85 2.63 -3.88
N GLU A 50 -10.61 2.19 -3.71
CA GLU A 50 -9.73 2.61 -2.61
C GLU A 50 -8.37 3.04 -3.16
N TRP A 51 -7.73 3.99 -2.47
CA TRP A 51 -6.35 4.34 -2.78
C TRP A 51 -5.41 3.21 -2.36
N ALA A 52 -4.45 2.90 -3.24
CA ALA A 52 -3.41 1.91 -3.01
C ALA A 52 -2.08 2.38 -3.61
N CYS A 53 -0.97 1.97 -3.00
CA CYS A 53 0.34 2.07 -3.63
C CYS A 53 0.47 0.97 -4.67
N SER A 54 0.83 1.34 -5.90
CA SER A 54 1.02 0.41 -7.01
C SER A 54 2.51 0.22 -7.33
N ARG A 55 2.81 -0.97 -7.86
CA ARG A 55 4.04 -1.29 -8.57
C ARG A 55 3.66 -2.00 -9.86
N ILE A 56 4.16 -1.50 -10.99
CA ILE A 56 3.87 -2.01 -12.32
C ILE A 56 5.19 -2.39 -12.96
N ASP A 57 5.43 -3.68 -13.12
CA ASP A 57 6.56 -4.23 -13.87
C ASP A 57 6.11 -4.49 -15.31
N TYR A 58 6.79 -3.92 -16.30
CA TYR A 58 6.41 -4.04 -17.71
C TYR A 58 7.61 -4.04 -18.65
N LYS A 59 7.42 -4.53 -19.87
CA LYS A 59 8.37 -4.36 -20.98
C LYS A 59 8.00 -3.11 -21.76
N SER A 60 8.83 -2.08 -21.69
CA SER A 60 8.60 -0.79 -22.34
C SER A 60 8.49 -0.93 -23.86
N ARG A 61 7.46 -0.34 -24.46
CA ARG A 61 7.31 -0.32 -25.92
C ARG A 61 8.35 0.58 -26.59
N ALA A 62 8.79 1.64 -25.91
CA ALA A 62 9.70 2.64 -26.48
C ALA A 62 11.15 2.16 -26.49
N THR A 63 11.59 1.49 -25.41
CA THR A 63 12.98 1.08 -25.24
C THR A 63 13.19 -0.43 -25.38
N TYR A 64 12.12 -1.22 -25.44
CA TYR A 64 12.13 -2.69 -25.43
C TYR A 64 12.82 -3.31 -24.19
N LYS A 65 13.04 -2.52 -23.14
CA LYS A 65 13.65 -2.94 -21.88
C LYS A 65 12.60 -3.14 -20.79
N ASP A 66 12.96 -3.89 -19.78
CA ASP A 66 12.18 -4.02 -18.56
C ASP A 66 12.23 -2.72 -17.76
N ALA A 67 11.07 -2.26 -17.31
CA ALA A 67 10.90 -1.05 -16.53
C ALA A 67 9.91 -1.31 -15.40
N VAL A 68 10.04 -0.50 -14.35
CA VAL A 68 9.19 -0.59 -13.16
C VAL A 68 8.65 0.80 -12.86
N ASP A 69 7.34 0.96 -12.82
CA ASP A 69 6.71 2.18 -12.34
C ASP A 69 6.15 1.98 -10.93
N ARG A 70 6.19 3.04 -10.13
CA ARG A 70 5.64 3.07 -8.77
C ARG A 70 4.83 4.33 -8.57
N GLY A 71 3.70 4.23 -7.88
CA GLY A 71 2.87 5.41 -7.57
C GLY A 71 1.62 5.09 -6.77
N CYS A 72 0.65 5.99 -6.81
CA CYS A 72 -0.71 5.78 -6.30
C CYS A 72 -1.64 5.32 -7.43
N ALA A 73 -2.56 4.43 -7.10
CA ALA A 73 -3.68 4.07 -7.96
C ALA A 73 -4.97 4.01 -7.14
N ALA A 74 -6.06 4.49 -7.73
CA ALA A 74 -7.40 4.18 -7.24
C ALA A 74 -7.80 2.82 -7.83
N VAL A 75 -8.05 1.84 -6.97
CA VAL A 75 -8.28 0.45 -7.38
C VAL A 75 -9.60 -0.07 -6.84
N PRO A 76 -10.36 -0.87 -7.63
CA PRO A 76 -11.57 -1.51 -7.14
C PRO A 76 -11.26 -2.42 -5.96
N LYS A 77 -12.11 -2.40 -4.94
CA LYS A 77 -12.07 -3.38 -3.85
C LYS A 77 -13.27 -4.29 -3.94
N VAL A 78 -13.02 -5.56 -4.30
CA VAL A 78 -14.05 -6.58 -4.48
C VAL A 78 -13.83 -7.65 -3.43
N ASN A 79 -14.84 -7.92 -2.61
CA ASN A 79 -14.77 -8.91 -1.51
C ASN A 79 -13.58 -8.68 -0.55
N GLY A 80 -13.29 -7.42 -0.24
CA GLY A 80 -12.21 -7.03 0.66
C GLY A 80 -10.79 -7.14 0.06
N LYS A 81 -10.66 -7.54 -1.20
CA LYS A 81 -9.38 -7.64 -1.91
C LYS A 81 -9.26 -6.53 -2.94
N LEU A 82 -8.06 -5.96 -3.05
CA LEU A 82 -7.74 -5.04 -4.14
C LEU A 82 -7.72 -5.80 -5.46
N ASN A 83 -8.48 -5.32 -6.44
CA ASN A 83 -8.49 -5.85 -7.79
C ASN A 83 -7.79 -4.87 -8.72
N PHE A 84 -6.47 -4.96 -8.84
CA PHE A 84 -5.68 -4.04 -9.64
C PHE A 84 -5.37 -4.62 -11.02
N ASN A 85 -5.98 -4.06 -12.05
CA ASN A 85 -5.70 -4.43 -13.44
C ASN A 85 -4.44 -3.73 -13.94
N CYS A 86 -3.60 -4.48 -14.66
CA CYS A 86 -2.40 -3.94 -15.27
C CYS A 86 -2.71 -2.95 -16.39
N PRO A 87 -2.17 -1.72 -16.36
CA PRO A 87 -2.24 -0.83 -17.51
C PRO A 87 -1.33 -1.35 -18.64
N THR A 88 -1.82 -1.28 -19.89
CA THR A 88 -1.09 -1.70 -21.10
C THR A 88 -0.57 -0.51 -21.93
N THR A 89 -0.74 0.71 -21.43
CA THR A 89 -0.45 1.95 -22.16
C THR A 89 1.05 2.15 -22.43
N LYS A 90 1.91 1.72 -21.51
CA LYS A 90 3.37 1.89 -21.60
C LYS A 90 4.12 0.69 -22.22
N GLY A 91 3.43 -0.43 -22.45
CA GLY A 91 4.05 -1.65 -22.94
C GLY A 91 3.30 -2.92 -22.55
N GLU A 92 4.02 -4.04 -22.56
CA GLU A 92 3.49 -5.34 -22.17
C GLU A 92 3.65 -5.53 -20.65
N PRO A 93 2.57 -5.56 -19.86
CA PRO A 93 2.66 -5.71 -18.42
C PRO A 93 3.10 -7.12 -18.04
N LYS A 94 4.06 -7.23 -17.12
CA LYS A 94 4.54 -8.50 -16.55
C LYS A 94 3.90 -8.79 -15.20
N SER A 95 3.82 -7.78 -14.34
CA SER A 95 3.22 -7.91 -13.01
C SER A 95 2.69 -6.56 -12.55
N CYS A 96 1.54 -6.57 -11.89
CA CYS A 96 1.01 -5.40 -11.23
C CYS A 96 0.53 -5.79 -9.86
N ALA A 97 1.08 -5.12 -8.85
CA ALA A 97 0.71 -5.36 -7.48
C ALA A 97 0.32 -4.04 -6.81
N ALA A 98 -0.63 -4.13 -5.89
CA ALA A 98 -1.15 -3.00 -5.14
C ALA A 98 -1.22 -3.35 -3.65
N CYS A 99 -0.99 -2.37 -2.79
CA CYS A 99 -1.05 -2.51 -1.33
C CYS A 99 -1.52 -1.22 -0.66
N GLN A 100 -1.99 -1.32 0.59
CA GLN A 100 -2.63 -0.23 1.33
C GLN A 100 -1.87 0.18 2.60
N GLN A 101 -0.58 -0.12 2.65
CA GLN A 101 0.29 0.29 3.75
C GLN A 101 1.23 1.39 3.25
N ASP A 102 1.61 2.31 4.11
CA ASP A 102 2.52 3.39 3.71
C ASP A 102 3.83 2.80 3.15
N LEU A 103 4.23 3.32 1.99
CA LEU A 103 5.50 3.02 1.34
C LEU A 103 5.69 1.52 1.00
N CYS A 104 4.61 0.74 0.98
CA CYS A 104 4.63 -0.70 0.74
C CYS A 104 5.06 -1.06 -0.68
N ASN A 105 4.89 -0.13 -1.62
CA ASN A 105 5.42 -0.25 -2.96
C ASN A 105 6.93 0.05 -3.06
N SER A 106 7.70 -0.16 -2.00
CA SER A 106 9.17 -0.16 -2.03
C SER A 106 9.75 -1.54 -2.38
N ALA A 107 9.04 -2.60 -2.00
CA ALA A 107 9.51 -3.96 -2.15
C ALA A 107 9.63 -4.39 -3.63
N PRO A 108 10.55 -5.33 -3.94
CA PRO A 108 10.64 -5.97 -5.26
C PRO A 108 9.52 -7.00 -5.49
N SER A 109 8.71 -7.29 -4.48
CA SER A 109 7.41 -7.96 -4.61
C SER A 109 6.51 -7.51 -3.45
N ILE A 110 5.27 -7.17 -3.75
CA ILE A 110 4.27 -6.82 -2.73
C ILE A 110 3.58 -8.14 -2.35
N GLN A 111 4.08 -8.82 -1.32
CA GLN A 111 3.41 -9.99 -0.76
C GLN A 111 2.51 -9.59 0.41
N PHE A 112 1.25 -10.03 0.36
CA PHE A 112 0.27 -9.76 1.40
C PHE A 112 0.56 -10.59 2.66
N SER A 113 0.88 -9.87 3.75
CA SER A 113 0.60 -10.23 5.15
C SER A 113 1.39 -11.38 5.81
N PHE A 114 2.64 -11.14 6.18
CA PHE A 114 3.32 -11.92 7.24
C PHE A 114 3.20 -11.27 8.64
N VAL A 115 3.04 -9.95 8.71
CA VAL A 115 3.07 -9.20 9.99
C VAL A 115 1.81 -9.44 10.84
N ALA A 116 0.64 -9.64 10.22
CA ALA A 116 -0.60 -9.92 10.95
C ALA A 116 -0.60 -11.29 11.67
N LEU A 117 0.15 -12.27 11.16
CA LEU A 117 0.28 -13.59 11.79
C LEU A 117 1.13 -13.51 13.07
N ALA A 118 2.20 -12.70 13.08
CA ALA A 118 3.09 -12.57 14.22
C ALA A 118 2.39 -11.96 15.46
N SER A 119 1.52 -10.97 15.26
CA SER A 119 0.76 -10.35 16.35
C SER A 119 -0.25 -11.30 17.02
N VAL A 120 -0.85 -12.24 16.26
CA VAL A 120 -1.78 -13.23 16.83
C VAL A 120 -1.04 -14.25 17.68
N VAL A 121 0.14 -14.69 17.25
CA VAL A 121 0.97 -15.65 18.01
C VAL A 121 1.45 -15.04 19.33
N LEU A 122 1.91 -13.80 19.33
CA LEU A 122 2.33 -13.09 20.55
C LEU A 122 1.15 -12.87 21.52
N ALA A 123 -0.04 -12.51 21.03
CA ALA A 123 -1.21 -12.31 21.87
C ALA A 123 -1.73 -13.60 22.53
N VAL A 124 -1.47 -14.77 21.96
CA VAL A 124 -1.90 -16.07 22.51
C VAL A 124 -0.85 -16.67 23.46
N ILE A 125 0.44 -16.44 23.20
CA ILE A 125 1.53 -17.06 23.97
C ILE A 125 1.89 -16.24 25.22
N VAL A 126 1.91 -14.90 25.12
CA VAL A 126 2.31 -14.04 26.26
C VAL A 126 1.40 -14.21 27.49
N PRO A 127 0.06 -14.34 27.39
CA PRO A 127 -0.79 -14.57 28.55
C PRO A 127 -0.63 -15.95 29.21
N LYS A 128 0.06 -16.90 28.56
CA LYS A 128 0.32 -18.24 29.11
C LYS A 128 1.68 -18.37 29.81
N LEU A 129 2.55 -17.39 29.65
CA LEU A 129 3.89 -17.36 30.25
C LEU A 129 4.04 -16.31 31.36
N LEU A 130 2.95 -15.60 31.69
CA LEU A 130 2.85 -14.57 32.74
C LEU A 130 1.97 -15.06 33.88
#